data_AF-A0AA42ZZK7-F1
#
_entry.id   AF-A0AA42ZZK7-F1
#
_cell.length_a   1.000
_cell.length_b   1.000
_cell.length_c   1.000
_cell.angle_alpha   90.00
_cell.angle_beta   90.00
_cell.angle_gamma   90.00
#
_symmetry.space_group_name_H-M   'P 1'
#
loop_
_entity.id
_entity.type
_entity.pdbx_description
1 polymer ?
#
loop_
_entity_poly.entity_id
_entity_poly.type
_entity_poly.pdbx_seq_one_letter_code
_entity_poly.pdbx_strand_id
1 'polypeptide(L)' 'MKNTSIALGEHFDQYIAEQLASGRYRTASEIIRESLRMHQERELQISAMRVAIESGVTSGIDESFSFEGLNRELDAELGS' A
#
# COMPACT_ATOMS: atom_id res chain seq x y z
N MET A 1 5.40 -20.34 17.79
CA MET A 1 4.20 -19.95 17.01
C MET A 1 2.99 -20.08 17.92
N LYS A 2 2.13 -19.06 18.00
CA LYS A 2 0.87 -19.17 18.75
C LYS A 2 -0.19 -19.74 17.82
N ASN A 3 -0.90 -20.78 18.24
CA ASN A 3 -2.04 -21.30 17.48
C ASN A 3 -3.28 -20.50 17.89
N THR A 4 -3.93 -19.89 16.90
CA THR A 4 -5.14 -19.08 17.09
C THR A 4 -6.27 -19.72 16.29
N SER A 5 -7.37 -20.03 16.96
CA SER A 5 -8.60 -20.48 16.31
C SER A 5 -9.44 -19.25 15.95
N ILE A 6 -9.88 -19.15 14.69
CA ILE A 6 -10.63 -18.01 14.16
C ILE A 6 -11.84 -18.56 13.41
N ALA A 7 -13.03 -18.00 13.65
CA ALA A 7 -14.21 -18.26 12.84
C ALA A 7 -14.31 -17.20 11.74
N LEU A 8 -14.33 -17.62 10.47
CA LEU A 8 -14.32 -16.73 9.31
C LEU A 8 -15.69 -16.62 8.63
N GLY A 9 -16.52 -17.66 8.76
CA GLY A 9 -17.85 -17.73 8.15
C GLY A 9 -17.81 -18.28 6.72
N GLU A 10 -18.98 -18.67 6.24
CA GLU A 10 -19.17 -19.50 5.03
C GLU A 10 -18.47 -18.94 3.79
N HIS A 11 -18.54 -17.62 3.56
CA HIS A 11 -17.92 -16.98 2.41
C HIS A 11 -16.39 -17.20 2.36
N PHE A 12 -15.71 -16.99 3.49
CA PHE A 12 -14.26 -17.13 3.56
C PHE A 12 -13.82 -18.59 3.66
N ASP A 13 -14.64 -19.46 4.25
CA ASP A 13 -14.40 -20.90 4.26
C ASP A 13 -14.42 -21.45 2.82
N GLN A 14 -15.40 -21.04 2.00
CA GLN A 14 -15.47 -21.39 0.58
C GLN A 14 -14.26 -20.85 -0.18
N TYR A 15 -13.92 -19.58 0.00
CA TYR A 15 -12.76 -18.98 -0.65
C TYR A 15 -11.46 -19.73 -0.33
N ILE A 16 -11.23 -20.06 0.94
CA ILE A 16 -10.06 -20.85 1.38
C ILE A 16 -10.07 -22.23 0.72
N ALA A 17 -11.22 -22.90 0.66
CA ALA A 17 -11.33 -24.21 0.02
C ALA A 17 -10.98 -24.14 -1.48
N GLU A 18 -11.45 -23.12 -2.20
CA GLU A 18 -11.12 -22.89 -3.61
C GLU A 18 -9.62 -22.63 -3.82
N GLN A 19 -9.01 -21.81 -2.95
CA GLN A 19 -7.58 -21.52 -3.01
C GLN A 19 -6.73 -22.79 -2.75
N LEU A 20 -7.14 -23.65 -1.82
CA LEU A 20 -6.48 -24.93 -1.57
C LEU A 20 -6.66 -25.90 -2.74
N ALA A 21 -7.88 -26.02 -3.27
CA ALA A 21 -8.18 -26.89 -4.41
C ALA A 21 -7.41 -26.50 -5.67
N SER A 22 -7.12 -25.20 -5.85
CA SER A 22 -6.29 -24.72 -6.95
C SER A 22 -4.81 -25.14 -6.86
N GLY A 23 -4.36 -25.63 -5.70
CA GLY A 23 -2.96 -25.95 -5.44
C GLY A 23 -2.05 -24.74 -5.20
N ARG A 24 -2.60 -23.51 -5.24
CA ARG A 24 -1.86 -22.27 -4.97
C ARG A 24 -1.29 -22.20 -3.55
N TYR A 25 -2.01 -22.79 -2.59
CA TYR A 25 -1.62 -22.85 -1.18
C TYR A 25 -1.79 -24.27 -0.65
N ARG A 26 -0.98 -24.66 0.33
CA ARG A 26 -1.04 -25.99 0.96
C ARG A 26 -1.85 -25.98 2.25
N THR A 27 -1.98 -24.81 2.89
CA THR A 27 -2.69 -24.68 4.17
C THR A 27 -3.47 -23.37 4.25
N ALA A 28 -4.60 -23.39 4.98
CA ALA A 28 -5.36 -22.18 5.29
C ALA A 28 -4.50 -21.13 6.01
N SER A 29 -3.55 -21.57 6.85
CA SER A 29 -2.64 -20.66 7.56
C SER A 29 -1.68 -19.92 6.61
N GLU A 30 -1.30 -20.49 5.47
CA GLU A 30 -0.53 -19.77 4.45
C GLU A 30 -1.36 -18.63 3.84
N ILE A 31 -2.62 -18.92 3.47
CA ILE A 31 -3.56 -17.94 2.93
C ILE A 31 -3.77 -16.80 3.92
N ILE A 32 -4.07 -17.12 5.18
CA ILE A 32 -4.32 -16.11 6.22
C ILE A 32 -3.10 -15.22 6.44
N ARG A 33 -1.89 -15.79 6.47
CA ARG A 33 -0.65 -15.00 6.61
C ARG A 33 -0.42 -14.07 5.43
N GLU A 34 -0.70 -14.53 4.22
CA GLU A 34 -0.58 -13.70 3.02
C GLU A 34 -1.57 -12.53 3.07
N SER A 35 -2.84 -12.81 3.38
CA SER A 35 -3.87 -11.78 3.52
C SER A 35 -3.51 -10.74 4.58
N LEU A 36 -2.96 -11.17 5.72
CA LEU A 36 -2.49 -10.25 6.77
C LEU A 36 -1.28 -9.42 6.32
N ARG A 37 -0.35 -10.00 5.56
CA ARG A 37 0.79 -9.25 5.02
C ARG A 37 0.32 -8.18 4.04
N MET A 38 -0.59 -8.53 3.12
CA MET A 38 -1.17 -7.58 2.17
C MET A 38 -1.95 -6.47 2.88
N HIS A 39 -2.66 -6.79 3.96
CA HIS A 39 -3.33 -5.80 4.78
C HIS A 39 -2.34 -4.84 5.44
N GLN A 40 -1.28 -5.37 6.08
CA GLN A 40 -0.23 -4.55 6.70
C GLN A 40 0.48 -3.64 5.69
N GLU A 41 0.80 -4.15 4.51
CA GLU A 41 1.44 -3.36 3.46
C GLU A 41 0.55 -2.20 3.00
N ARG A 42 -0.75 -2.44 2.82
CA ARG A 42 -1.72 -1.38 2.50
C ARG A 42 -1.78 -0.31 3.60
N GLU A 43 -1.82 -0.71 4.85
CA GLU A 43 -1.86 0.23 5.98
C GLU A 43 -0.58 1.09 6.03
N LEU A 44 0.58 0.50 5.76
CA LEU A 44 1.84 1.24 5.65
C LEU A 44 1.82 2.25 4.50
N GLN A 45 1.32 1.86 3.32
CA GLN A 45 1.20 2.76 2.17
C GLN A 45 0.25 3.93 2.47
N ILE A 46 -0.89 3.66 3.10
CA ILE A 46 -1.85 4.71 3.51
C ILE A 46 -1.22 5.66 4.52
N SER A 47 -0.48 5.12 5.50
CA SER A 47 0.20 5.94 6.51
C SER A 47 1.25 6.84 5.87
N ALA A 48 2.10 6.31 4.98
CA ALA A 48 3.11 7.08 4.27
C ALA A 48 2.47 8.18 3.40
N MET A 49 1.38 7.85 2.70
CA MET A 49 0.64 8.82 1.88
C MET A 49 0.08 9.97 2.72
N ARG A 50 -0.48 9.68 3.91
CA ARG A 50 -0.98 10.71 4.82
C ARG A 50 0.14 11.66 5.27
N VAL A 51 1.30 11.12 5.63
CA VAL A 51 2.47 11.94 6.01
C VAL A 51 2.93 12.83 4.85
N ALA A 52 2.98 12.30 3.63
CA ALA A 52 3.37 13.08 2.45
C ALA A 52 2.38 14.22 2.16
N ILE A 53 1.06 13.94 2.27
CA ILE A 53 0.02 14.96 2.11
C ILE A 53 0.15 16.04 3.19
N GLU A 54 0.31 15.65 4.45
CA GLU A 54 0.45 16.59 5.57
C GLU A 54 1.69 17.47 5.40
N SER A 55 2.82 16.88 4.99
CA SER A 55 4.05 17.62 4.66
C SER A 55 3.81 18.64 3.55
N GLY A 56 3.13 18.26 2.46
CA GLY A 56 2.83 19.17 1.34
C GLY A 56 1.82 20.26 1.69
N VAL A 57 0.84 19.98 2.55
CA VAL A 57 -0.08 21.00 3.06
C VAL A 57 0.65 21.99 3.98
N THR A 58 1.53 21.47 4.84
CA THR A 58 2.27 22.29 5.82
C THR A 58 3.35 23.15 5.18
N SER A 59 3.90 22.74 4.02
CA SER A 59 4.85 23.56 3.26
C SER A 59 4.22 24.82 2.66
N GLY A 60 2.89 24.93 2.67
CA GLY A 60 2.16 26.06 2.09
C GLY A 60 2.02 25.94 0.57
N ILE A 61 1.29 26.89 -0.02
CA ILE A 61 1.09 27.00 -1.47
C ILE A 61 2.11 27.99 -2.02
N ASP A 62 2.85 27.57 -3.05
CA ASP A 62 3.67 28.48 -3.84
C ASP A 62 2.80 29.19 -4.88
N GLU A 63 2.36 30.41 -4.55
CA GLU A 63 1.56 31.25 -5.45
C GLU A 63 2.34 31.71 -6.70
N SER A 64 3.67 31.60 -6.68
CA SER A 64 4.54 32.00 -7.79
C SER A 64 4.87 30.86 -8.75
N PHE A 65 4.36 29.65 -8.48
CA PHE A 65 4.63 28.48 -9.30
C PHE A 65 4.19 28.67 -10.76
N SER A 66 5.10 28.39 -11.70
CA SER A 66 4.81 28.31 -13.13
C SER A 66 5.64 27.23 -13.80
N PHE A 67 5.04 26.51 -14.75
CA PHE A 67 5.76 25.48 -15.52
C PHE A 67 6.95 26.06 -16.31
N GLU A 68 6.83 27.29 -16.84
CA GLU A 68 7.95 27.96 -17.52
C GLU A 68 9.10 28.32 -16.57
N GLY A 69 8.78 28.78 -15.35
CA GLY A 69 9.77 29.06 -14.32
C GLY A 69 10.52 27.80 -13.90
N LEU A 70 9.77 26.72 -13.66
CA LEU A 70 10.33 25.41 -13.29
C LEU A 70 11.27 24.86 -14.38
N ASN A 71 10.85 24.90 -15.64
CA ASN A 71 11.70 24.43 -16.74
C ASN A 71 12.99 25.24 -16.87
N ARG A 72 12.91 26.57 -16.71
CA ARG A 72 14.10 27.44 -16.76
C ARG A 72 15.07 27.14 -15.61
N GLU A 73 14.55 26.86 -14.43
CA GLU A 73 15.35 26.46 -13.26
C GLU A 73 16.05 25.12 -13.51
N LEU A 74 15.31 24.12 -14.01
CA LEU A 74 15.85 22.81 -14.40
C LEU A 74 16.92 22.92 -15.49
N ASP A 75 16.70 23.70 -16.54
CA ASP A 75 17.67 23.91 -17.63
C ASP A 75 18.96 24.58 -17.09
N ALA A 76 18.82 25.52 -16.16
CA ALA A 76 19.94 26.20 -15.51
C ALA A 76 20.74 25.26 -14.58
N GLU A 77 20.07 24.34 -13.87
CA GLU A 77 20.74 23.33 -13.03
C GLU A 77 21.41 22.22 -13.85
N LEU A 78 20.82 21.82 -14.98
CA LEU A 78 21.33 20.75 -15.84
C LEU A 78 22.35 21.23 -16.87
N GLY A 79 22.57 22.54 -16.97
CA GLY A 79 23.65 23.12 -17.78
C GLY A 79 23.50 22.88 -19.28
N SER A 80 22.27 22.99 -19.82
CA SER A 80 22.02 23.01 -21.27
C SER A 80 21.95 24.43 -21.81
#